data_AF-A0A965I671-F1
#
_entry.id   AF-A0A965I671-F1
#
_cell.length_a   1.000
_cell.length_b   1.000
_cell.length_c   1.000
_cell.angle_alpha   90.00
_cell.angle_beta   90.00
_cell.angle_gamma   90.00
#
_symmetry.space_group_name_H-M   'P 1'
#
loop_
_entity.id
_entity.type
_entity.pdbx_description
1 polymer ?
#
loop_
_entity_poly.entity_id
_entity_poly.type
_entity_poly.pdbx_seq_one_letter_code
_entity_poly.pdbx_strand_id
1 'polypeptide(L)'
;MDLYEAILELRDNEEARSFFNDLCTPAELEGLIDRWRVAQMLVKNIPYRQIAAETKVSTATIVRVARFLNSGNDGYKTIMQRLGKI
;
A
#
# COMPACT_ATOMS: atom_id res chain seq x y z
N MET A 1 12.64 21.50 -0.73
CA MET A 1 12.04 20.32 -1.36
C MET A 1 11.75 19.31 -0.27
N ASP A 2 10.49 18.98 -0.07
CA ASP A 2 10.10 17.94 0.89
C ASP A 2 9.97 16.55 0.20
N LEU A 3 9.69 15.51 0.98
CA LEU A 3 9.59 14.14 0.47
C LEU A 3 8.46 13.97 -0.55
N TYR A 4 7.34 14.68 -0.40
CA TYR A 4 6.20 14.54 -1.29
C TYR A 4 6.50 15.16 -2.66
N GLU A 5 7.14 16.32 -2.67
CA GLU A 5 7.65 16.95 -3.88
C GLU A 5 8.64 16.03 -4.61
N ALA A 6 9.55 15.35 -3.88
CA ALA A 6 10.48 14.39 -4.48
C ALA A 6 9.78 13.18 -5.13
N ILE A 7 8.76 12.62 -4.48
CA ILE A 7 8.01 11.47 -5.01
C ILE A 7 7.25 11.84 -6.31
N LEU A 8 6.78 13.08 -6.43
CA LEU A 8 6.05 13.54 -7.63
C LEU A 8 6.93 13.71 -8.87
N GLU A 9 8.26 13.80 -8.70
CA GLU A 9 9.21 13.95 -9.81
C GLU A 9 9.61 12.61 -10.45
N LEU A 10 9.29 11.47 -9.84
CA LEU A 10 9.58 10.13 -10.36
C LEU A 10 8.82 9.89 -11.68
N ARG A 11 9.53 9.46 -12.72
CA ARG A 11 9.00 9.35 -14.10
C ARG A 11 8.56 7.96 -14.48
N ASP A 12 9.20 6.94 -13.90
CA ASP A 12 8.89 5.54 -14.21
C ASP A 12 9.08 4.60 -13.02
N ASN A 13 8.80 3.31 -13.27
CA ASN A 13 8.89 2.28 -12.24
C ASN A 13 10.33 1.95 -11.82
N GLU A 14 11.32 2.18 -12.68
CA GLU A 14 12.72 1.91 -12.38
C GLU A 14 13.26 2.97 -11.42
N GLU A 15 13.00 4.24 -11.71
CA GLU A 15 13.31 5.36 -10.82
C GLU A 15 12.65 5.18 -9.45
N ALA A 16 11.35 4.85 -9.42
CA ALA A 16 10.64 4.62 -8.17
C ALA A 16 11.24 3.45 -7.37
N ARG A 17 11.60 2.34 -8.02
CA ARG A 17 12.23 1.19 -7.36
C ARG A 17 13.57 1.57 -6.74
N SER A 18 14.43 2.24 -7.50
CA SER A 18 15.74 2.69 -7.00
C SER A 18 15.58 3.64 -5.81
N PHE A 19 14.70 4.64 -5.94
CA PHE A 19 14.44 5.61 -4.86
C PHE A 19 13.94 4.95 -3.56
N PHE A 20 12.96 4.05 -3.64
CA PHE A 20 12.43 3.39 -2.45
C PHE A 20 13.39 2.34 -1.85
N ASN A 21 14.28 1.74 -2.65
CA ASN A 21 15.33 0.85 -2.12
C ASN A 21 16.42 1.63 -1.36
N ASP A 22 16.73 2.86 -1.78
CA ASP A 22 17.67 3.72 -1.06
C ASP A 22 17.03 4.35 0.19
N LEU A 23 15.75 4.73 0.11
CA LEU A 23 15.04 5.42 1.20
C LEU A 23 14.62 4.48 2.34
N CYS A 24 14.24 3.25 2.04
CA CYS A 24 13.69 2.31 3.01
C CYS A 24 14.64 1.15 3.27
N THR A 25 14.64 0.65 4.51
CA THR A 25 15.19 -0.68 4.77
C THR A 25 14.34 -1.76 4.07
N PRO A 26 14.91 -2.96 3.80
CA PRO A 26 14.16 -4.05 3.17
C PRO A 26 12.85 -4.40 3.91
N ALA A 27 12.87 -4.40 5.25
CA ALA A 27 11.70 -4.70 6.07
C ALA A 27 10.63 -3.61 6.01
N GLU A 28 11.04 -2.33 5.93
CA GLU A 28 10.09 -1.23 5.77
C GLU A 28 9.41 -1.28 4.39
N LEU A 29 10.19 -1.50 3.34
CA LEU A 29 9.67 -1.63 1.98
C LEU A 29 8.71 -2.81 1.85
N GLU A 30 9.06 -3.97 2.41
CA GLU A 30 8.17 -5.13 2.49
C GLU A 30 6.86 -4.77 3.23
N GLY A 31 6.96 -4.05 4.34
CA GLY A 31 5.79 -3.55 5.08
C GLY A 31 4.89 -2.61 4.26
N LEU A 32 5.45 -1.78 3.37
CA LEU A 32 4.67 -0.94 2.45
C LEU A 32 3.95 -1.78 1.39
N ILE A 33 4.68 -2.73 0.79
CA ILE A 33 4.15 -3.66 -0.23
C ILE A 33 3.01 -4.49 0.33
N ASP A 34 3.17 -5.03 1.54
CA ASP A 34 2.17 -5.84 2.23
C ASP A 34 0.90 -5.05 2.50
N ARG A 35 1.02 -3.82 3.01
CA ARG A 35 -0.14 -2.94 3.25
C ARG A 35 -0.89 -2.64 1.95
N TRP A 36 -0.15 -2.38 0.86
CA TRP A 36 -0.73 -2.15 -0.46
C TRP A 36 -1.47 -3.40 -0.97
N ARG A 37 -0.87 -4.58 -0.85
CA ARG A 37 -1.50 -5.86 -1.24
C ARG A 37 -2.76 -6.13 -0.44
N VAL A 38 -2.72 -5.96 0.88
CA VAL A 38 -3.88 -6.10 1.77
C VAL A 38 -4.99 -5.14 1.34
N ALA A 39 -4.69 -3.87 1.08
CA ALA A 39 -5.67 -2.88 0.66
C ALA A 39 -6.39 -3.31 -0.64
N GLN A 40 -5.66 -3.84 -1.62
CA GLN A 40 -6.25 -4.36 -2.86
C GLN A 40 -7.17 -5.57 -2.65
N MET A 41 -6.82 -6.46 -1.71
CA MET A 41 -7.65 -7.62 -1.38
C MET A 41 -8.92 -7.21 -0.63
N LEU A 42 -8.83 -6.21 0.24
CA LEU A 42 -9.97 -5.65 0.96
C LEU A 42 -11.00 -5.04 0.01
N VAL A 43 -10.54 -4.29 -1.01
CA VAL A 43 -11.42 -3.75 -2.06
C VAL A 43 -12.18 -4.85 -2.81
N LYS A 44 -11.55 -6.01 -2.99
CA LYS A 44 -12.18 -7.19 -3.59
C LYS A 44 -13.08 -7.97 -2.62
N ASN A 45 -13.39 -7.41 -1.46
CA ASN A 45 -14.18 -8.05 -0.39
C ASN A 45 -13.64 -9.42 0.05
N ILE A 46 -12.32 -9.64 -0.05
CA ILE A 46 -11.71 -10.90 0.40
C ILE A 46 -11.76 -10.97 1.93
N PRO A 47 -12.21 -12.09 2.54
CA PRO A 47 -12.29 -12.23 3.99
C PRO A 47 -10.91 -12.13 4.66
N TYR A 48 -10.84 -11.52 5.84
CA TYR A 48 -9.57 -11.28 6.55
C TYR A 48 -8.76 -12.55 6.79
N ARG A 49 -9.43 -13.68 7.06
CA ARG A 49 -8.78 -14.98 7.24
C ARG A 49 -8.02 -15.42 5.99
N GLN A 50 -8.60 -15.19 4.82
CA GLN A 50 -7.96 -15.52 3.55
C GLN A 50 -6.82 -14.54 3.24
N ILE A 51 -7.01 -13.25 3.50
CA ILE A 51 -5.93 -12.25 3.37
C ILE A 51 -4.73 -12.65 4.23
N ALA A 52 -4.94 -13.01 5.50
CA ALA A 52 -3.87 -13.44 6.40
C ALA A 52 -3.15 -14.69 5.88
N ALA A 53 -3.89 -15.67 5.35
CA ALA A 53 -3.31 -16.89 4.80
C ALA A 53 -2.45 -16.64 3.54
N GLU A 54 -2.89 -15.76 2.64
CA GLU A 54 -2.20 -15.49 1.37
C GLU A 54 -1.05 -14.49 1.47
N THR A 55 -1.15 -13.53 2.39
CA THR A 55 -0.15 -12.46 2.57
C THR A 55 0.82 -12.74 3.71
N LYS A 56 0.47 -13.66 4.63
CA LYS A 56 1.18 -13.87 5.92
C LYS A 56 1.22 -12.62 6.82
N VAL A 57 0.48 -11.58 6.47
CA VAL A 57 0.34 -10.36 7.27
C VAL A 57 -0.54 -10.65 8.48
N SER A 58 -0.19 -10.10 9.63
CA SER A 58 -0.96 -10.29 10.86
C SER A 58 -2.37 -9.68 10.76
N THR A 59 -3.35 -10.33 11.40
CA THR A 59 -4.73 -9.84 11.44
C THR A 59 -4.83 -8.42 11.99
N ALA A 60 -3.99 -8.05 12.97
CA ALA A 60 -3.94 -6.69 13.50
C ALA A 60 -3.54 -5.65 12.44
N THR A 61 -2.59 -5.99 11.55
CA THR A 61 -2.24 -5.13 10.42
C THR A 61 -3.37 -5.05 9.39
N ILE A 62 -4.03 -6.16 9.08
CA ILE A 62 -5.18 -6.18 8.15
C ILE A 62 -6.29 -5.24 8.65
N VAL A 63 -6.63 -5.32 9.94
CA VAL A 63 -7.64 -4.45 10.56
C VAL A 63 -7.22 -2.97 10.48
N ARG A 64 -5.94 -2.64 10.71
CA ARG A 64 -5.45 -1.27 10.54
C ARG A 64 -5.59 -0.77 9.11
N VAL A 65 -5.22 -1.59 8.11
CA VAL A 65 -5.35 -1.21 6.69
C VAL A 65 -6.82 -1.02 6.33
N ALA A 66 -7.72 -1.92 6.76
CA ALA A 66 -9.16 -1.78 6.54
C ALA A 66 -9.72 -0.48 7.14
N ARG A 67 -9.28 -0.11 8.35
CA ARG A 67 -9.66 1.18 8.95
C ARG A 67 -9.21 2.37 8.10
N PHE A 68 -7.96 2.38 7.62
CA PHE A 68 -7.46 3.48 6.79
C PHE A 68 -8.08 3.53 5.39
N LEU A 69 -8.47 2.37 4.85
CA LEU A 69 -9.18 2.29 3.58
C LEU A 69 -10.59 2.89 3.67
N ASN A 70 -11.30 2.64 4.78
CA ASN A 70 -12.71 3.06 4.94
C ASN A 70 -12.89 4.43 5.62
N SER A 71 -11.94 4.85 6.47
CA SER A 71 -12.08 6.04 7.32
C SER A 71 -10.74 6.76 7.53
N GLY A 72 -9.80 6.60 6.60
CA GLY A 72 -8.53 7.33 6.60
C GLY A 72 -8.62 8.66 5.85
N ASN A 73 -7.48 9.08 5.28
CA ASN A 73 -7.34 10.34 4.54
C ASN A 73 -7.64 10.20 3.04
N ASP A 74 -8.49 9.25 2.65
CA ASP A 74 -8.85 8.94 1.24
C ASP A 74 -7.70 8.60 0.27
N GLY A 75 -6.46 8.45 0.76
CA GLY A 75 -5.29 8.17 -0.08
C GLY A 75 -5.42 6.87 -0.87
N TYR A 76 -5.81 5.77 -0.21
CA TYR A 76 -6.06 4.49 -0.88
C TYR A 76 -7.18 4.60 -1.92
N LYS A 77 -8.30 5.23 -1.55
CA LYS A 77 -9.45 5.42 -2.44
C LYS A 77 -9.05 6.19 -3.71
N THR A 78 -8.31 7.28 -3.55
CA THR A 78 -7.84 8.14 -4.65
C THR A 78 -6.99 7.36 -5.64
N ILE A 79 -5.96 6.65 -5.17
CA ILE A 79 -5.08 5.90 -6.08
C ILE A 79 -5.79 4.70 -6.70
N MET A 80 -6.67 4.03 -5.95
CA MET A 80 -7.41 2.87 -6.47
C MET A 80 -8.41 3.25 -7.55
N GLN A 81 -9.08 4.40 -7.43
CA GLN A 81 -9.94 4.96 -8.48
C GLN A 81 -9.13 5.27 -9.75
N ARG A 82 -7.96 5.93 -9.61
CA ARG A 82 -7.06 6.20 -10.76
C ARG A 82 -6.58 4.94 -11.45
N LEU A 83 -6.41 3.85 -10.70
CA LEU A 83 -6.01 2.54 -11.21
C LEU A 83 -7.20 1.69 -11.70
N GLY A 84 -8.44 2.20 -11.66
CA GLY A 84 -9.64 1.46 -12.09
C GLY A 84 -9.94 0.24 -11.21
N LYS A 85 -9.55 0.25 -9.94
CA LYS A 85 -9.77 -0.85 -8.99
C LYS A 85 -11.01 -0.69 -8.12
N ILE A 86 -11.57 0.53 -8.05
CA ILE A 86 -12.82 0.92 -7.39
C ILE A 86 -13.59 1.83 -8.35
#